data_AF-A0A2T4S6M8-F1
#
_entry.id   AF-A0A2T4S6M8-F1
#
_cell.length_a   1.000
_cell.length_b   1.000
_cell.length_c   1.000
_cell.angle_alpha   90.00
_cell.angle_beta   90.00
_cell.angle_gamma   90.00
#
_symmetry.space_group_name_H-M   'P 1'
#
loop_
_entity.id
_entity.type
_entity.pdbx_description
1 polymer ?
#
loop_
_entity_poly.entity_id
_entity_poly.type
_entity_poly.pdbx_seq_one_letter_code
_entity_poly.pdbx_strand_id
1 'polypeptide(L)' 'MVKLRPATQVDLSLFTKVYNQAIAARNITADIDEMTEQEMAHVFDKHDAMRPLFTVYDEEM' A
#
# COMPACT_ATOMS: atom_id res chain seq x y z
N MET A 1 13.66 6.47 13.30
CA MET A 1 13.35 5.10 13.84
C MET A 1 12.05 4.64 13.20
N VAL A 2 12.03 3.43 12.61
CA VAL A 2 10.85 2.97 11.86
C VAL A 2 9.69 2.61 12.79
N LYS A 3 8.53 3.24 12.59
CA LYS A 3 7.29 2.96 13.35
C LYS A 3 6.18 2.44 12.44
N LEU A 4 5.25 1.70 13.05
CA LEU A 4 4.05 1.16 12.41
C LEU A 4 2.81 1.85 12.95
N ARG A 5 1.84 2.13 12.07
CA ARG A 5 0.48 2.52 12.45
C ARG A 5 -0.54 1.92 11.48
N PRO A 6 -1.81 1.77 11.88
CA PRO A 6 -2.87 1.45 10.93
C PRO A 6 -2.84 2.42 9.75
N ALA A 7 -2.93 1.86 8.55
CA ALA A 7 -3.04 2.65 7.34
C ALA A 7 -4.42 3.30 7.29
N THR A 8 -4.48 4.51 6.74
CA THR A 8 -5.73 5.24 6.52
C THR A 8 -5.83 5.66 5.07
N GLN A 9 -6.97 6.22 4.66
CA GLN A 9 -7.20 6.61 3.27
C GLN A 9 -6.15 7.57 2.71
N VAL A 10 -5.50 8.38 3.56
CA VAL A 10 -4.44 9.32 3.13
C VAL A 10 -3.19 8.59 2.61
N ASP A 11 -3.02 7.31 2.98
CA ASP A 11 -1.87 6.49 2.59
C ASP A 11 -2.10 5.80 1.23
N LEU A 12 -3.31 5.85 0.66
CA LEU A 12 -3.67 5.12 -0.57
C LEU A 12 -2.69 5.35 -1.72
N SER A 13 -2.27 6.61 -1.93
CA SER A 13 -1.33 6.99 -2.98
C SER A 13 0.05 6.37 -2.75
N LEU A 14 0.50 6.27 -1.50
CA LEU A 14 1.75 5.60 -1.13
C LEU A 14 1.68 4.11 -1.44
N PHE A 15 0.59 3.44 -1.08
CA PHE A 15 0.42 2.01 -1.36
C PHE A 15 0.40 1.74 -2.86
N THR A 16 -0.35 2.52 -3.62
CA THR A 16 -0.41 2.42 -5.09
C THR A 16 0.99 2.57 -5.69
N LYS A 17 1.74 3.59 -5.26
CA LYS A 17 3.11 3.84 -5.72
C LYS A 17 4.05 2.67 -5.41
N VAL A 18 4.08 2.19 -4.17
CA VAL A 18 4.98 1.10 -3.76
C VAL A 18 4.63 -0.21 -4.47
N TYR A 19 3.33 -0.48 -4.65
CA TYR A 19 2.89 -1.67 -5.37
C TYR A 19 3.30 -1.64 -6.84
N ASN A 20 3.12 -0.50 -7.53
CA ASN A 20 3.55 -0.36 -8.92
C ASN A 20 5.07 -0.43 -9.09
N GLN A 21 5.86 0.00 -8.09
CA GLN A 21 7.31 -0.25 -8.07
C GLN A 21 7.62 -1.75 -8.04
N ALA A 22 6.84 -2.56 -7.31
CA ALA A 22 6.99 -4.01 -7.30
C ALA A 22 6.58 -4.66 -8.64
N ILE A 23 5.53 -4.13 -9.31
CA ILE A 23 5.14 -4.56 -10.66
C ILE A 23 6.28 -4.30 -11.65
N ALA A 24 6.85 -3.09 -11.63
CA ALA A 24 7.98 -2.73 -12.49
C ALA A 24 9.21 -3.63 -12.25
N ALA A 25 9.45 -4.04 -11.00
CA ALA A 25 10.55 -4.94 -10.64
C ALA A 25 10.31 -6.42 -11.02
N ARG A 26 9.06 -6.83 -11.25
CA ARG A 26 8.66 -8.19 -11.72
C ARG A 26 9.20 -9.36 -10.88
N ASN A 27 9.34 -9.18 -9.58
CA ASN A 27 9.99 -10.17 -8.71
C ASN A 27 9.22 -10.52 -7.42
N ILE A 28 8.16 -9.77 -7.08
CA ILE A 28 7.43 -9.93 -5.81
C ILE A 28 5.91 -10.03 -6.00
N THR A 29 5.36 -9.40 -7.04
CA THR A 29 3.93 -9.46 -7.37
C THR A 29 3.68 -10.30 -8.63
N ALA A 30 2.45 -10.79 -8.78
CA ALA A 30 1.98 -11.51 -9.95
C ALA A 30 1.40 -10.60 -11.05
N ASP A 31 1.19 -9.32 -10.74
CA ASP A 31 0.67 -8.35 -11.70
C ASP A 31 1.75 -7.91 -12.70
N ILE A 32 1.31 -7.64 -13.94
CA ILE A 32 2.19 -7.22 -15.05
C ILE A 32 1.98 -5.77 -15.50
N ASP A 33 0.79 -5.22 -15.25
CA ASP A 33 0.37 -3.88 -15.63
C ASP A 33 0.19 -3.02 -14.38
N GLU A 34 0.48 -1.72 -14.45
CA GLU A 34 0.32 -0.81 -13.32
C GLU A 34 -1.11 -0.74 -12.83
N MET A 35 -1.28 -0.69 -11.52
CA MET A 35 -2.57 -0.54 -10.87
C MET A 35 -2.90 0.94 -10.65
N THR A 36 -4.16 1.30 -10.84
CA THR A 36 -4.68 2.64 -10.54
C THR A 36 -4.98 2.80 -9.04
N GLU A 37 -5.05 4.06 -8.56
CA GLU A 37 -5.48 4.31 -7.16
C GLU A 37 -6.89 3.79 -6.88
N GLN A 38 -7.78 3.77 -7.88
CA GLN A 38 -9.14 3.26 -7.73
C GLN A 38 -9.16 1.74 -7.50
N GLU A 39 -8.32 1.00 -8.20
CA GLU A 39 -8.15 -0.45 -7.99
C GLU A 39 -7.49 -0.74 -6.64
N MET A 40 -6.48 0.04 -6.25
CA MET A 40 -5.86 -0.07 -4.93
C MET A 40 -6.85 0.26 -3.81
N ALA A 41 -7.75 1.22 -4.00
CA ALA A 41 -8.79 1.55 -3.02
C ALA A 41 -9.68 0.34 -2.76
N HIS A 42 -10.04 -0.42 -3.79
CA HIS A 42 -10.81 -1.65 -3.64
C HIS A 42 -10.06 -2.75 -2.85
N VAL A 43 -8.72 -2.77 -2.90
CA VAL A 43 -7.90 -3.63 -2.04
C VAL A 43 -7.89 -3.11 -0.60
N PHE A 44 -7.76 -1.79 -0.42
CA PHE A 44 -7.80 -1.14 0.88
C PHE A 44 -9.10 -1.43 1.63
N ASP A 45 -10.25 -1.34 0.95
CA ASP A 45 -11.59 -1.54 1.52
C ASP A 45 -11.86 -2.98 1.99
N LYS A 46 -10.99 -3.94 1.62
CA LYS A 46 -11.07 -5.33 2.11
C LYS A 46 -10.43 -5.53 3.48
N HIS A 47 -9.79 -4.49 4.02
CA HIS A 47 -9.15 -4.51 5.32
C HIS A 47 -10.02 -3.82 6.36
N ASP A 48 -10.05 -4.37 7.57
CA ASP A 48 -10.83 -3.88 8.70
C ASP A 48 -10.07 -4.07 10.01
N ALA A 49 -10.73 -3.83 11.15
CA ALA A 49 -10.12 -4.00 12.47
C ALA A 49 -9.68 -5.46 12.76
N MET A 50 -10.29 -6.46 12.13
CA MET A 50 -9.95 -7.87 12.29
C MET A 50 -8.86 -8.31 11.31
N ARG A 51 -8.71 -7.60 10.18
CA ARG A 51 -7.67 -7.80 9.16
C ARG A 51 -7.02 -6.47 8.80
N PRO A 52 -6.20 -5.91 9.70
CA PRO A 52 -5.66 -4.56 9.53
C PRO A 52 -4.57 -4.51 8.47
N LEU A 53 -4.52 -3.38 7.75
CA LEU A 53 -3.39 -2.99 6.93
C LEU A 53 -2.57 -1.93 7.69
N PHE A 54 -1.25 -2.09 7.73
CA PHE A 54 -0.34 -1.17 8.42
C PHE A 54 0.54 -0.44 7.42
N THR A 55 0.84 0.82 7.72
CA THR A 55 1.86 1.59 7.01
C THR A 55 3.07 1.81 7.91
N VAL A 56 4.20 2.05 7.26
CA VAL A 56 5.48 2.35 7.88
C VAL A 56 5.74 3.85 7.71
N TYR A 57 6.14 4.53 8.79
CA TYR A 57 6.56 5.93 8.76
C TYR A 57 7.85 6.13 9.55
N ASP A 58 8.61 7.15 9.15
CA ASP A 58 9.74 7.65 9.92
C ASP A 58 9.33 8.95 10.62
N GLU A 59 9.55 9.04 11.92
CA GLU A 59 9.21 10.24 12.70
C GLU A 59 10.15 11.43 12.43
N GLU A 60 11.25 11.21 11.70
CA GLU A 60 12.25 12.23 11.41
C GLU A 60 11.94 13.09 10.17
N MET A 61 10.70 13.03 9.65
CA MET A 61 10.20 13.87 8.55
C MET A 61 9.00 14.72 8.94
#